data_AF-A0A2H0BXP9-F1
#
_entry.id   AF-A0A2H0BXP9-F1
#
_cell.length_a   1.000
_cell.length_b   1.000
_cell.length_c   1.000
_cell.angle_alpha   90.00
_cell.angle_beta   90.00
_cell.angle_gamma   90.00
#
_symmetry.space_group_name_H-M   'P 1'
#
loop_
_entity.id
_entity.type
_entity.pdbx_description
1 polymer ?
#
loop_
_entity_poly.entity_id
_entity_poly.type
_entity_poly.pdbx_seq_one_letter_code
_entity_poly.pdbx_strand_id
1 'polypeptide(L)' 'MPEMDGYETAKLMRGIKKCKNVPIIFLTAISKEREHLFRGYEVGAVDFMFKPIEPDV' A
#
# COMPACT_ATOMS: atom_id res chain seq x y z
N MET A 1 1.65 5.60 10.12
CA MET A 1 0.54 6.56 10.11
C MET A 1 -0.20 6.38 11.42
N PRO A 2 -0.31 7.42 12.27
CA PRO A 2 -0.80 7.28 13.65
C PRO A 2 -2.33 7.19 13.77
N GLU A 3 -3.09 7.72 12.81
CA GLU A 3 -4.57 7.79 12.89
C GLU A 3 -5.30 6.88 11.89
N MET A 4 -4.71 6.66 10.70
CA MET A 4 -5.29 5.89 9.61
C MET A 4 -4.24 4.96 9.04
N ASP A 5 -4.60 3.73 8.69
CA ASP A 5 -3.64 2.81 8.07
C ASP A 5 -3.55 3.00 6.54
N GLY A 6 -2.55 2.36 5.92
CA GLY A 6 -2.36 2.44 4.48
C GLY A 6 -3.53 1.81 3.69
N TYR A 7 -4.17 0.78 4.22
CA TYR A 7 -5.27 0.09 3.55
C TYR A 7 -6.53 0.95 3.50
N GLU A 8 -6.85 1.63 4.61
CA GLU A 8 -7.94 2.61 4.70
C GLU A 8 -7.71 3.77 3.73
N THR A 9 -6.49 4.27 3.68
CA THR A 9 -6.09 5.31 2.72
C THR A 9 -6.30 4.86 1.28
N ALA A 10 -5.85 3.65 0.93
CA ALA A 10 -6.02 3.10 -0.41
C ALA A 10 -7.50 2.91 -0.77
N LYS A 11 -8.32 2.42 0.17
CA LYS A 11 -9.76 2.25 -0.03
C LYS A 11 -10.45 3.60 -0.29
N LEU A 12 -10.11 4.64 0.46
CA LEU A 12 -10.60 5.99 0.22
C LEU A 12 -10.16 6.53 -1.15
N MET A 13 -8.88 6.34 -1.52
CA MET A 13 -8.37 6.76 -2.83
C MET A 13 -9.11 6.09 -3.99
N ARG A 14 -9.44 4.80 -3.90
CA ARG A 14 -10.20 4.08 -4.94
C ARG A 14 -11.64 4.59 -5.10
N GLY A 15 -12.22 5.17 -4.06
CA GLY A 15 -13.53 5.84 -4.12
C GLY A 15 -13.51 7.19 -4.86
N ILE A 16 -12.34 7.80 -5.06
CA ILE A 16 -12.20 9.10 -5.70
C ILE A 16 -12.02 8.91 -7.21
N LYS A 17 -12.95 9.42 -8.03
CA LYS A 17 -12.95 9.25 -9.51
C LYS A 17 -11.62 9.61 -10.19
N LYS A 18 -10.97 10.70 -9.76
CA LYS A 18 -9.67 11.14 -10.27
C LYS A 18 -8.50 10.21 -9.88
N CYS A 19 -8.63 9.43 -8.81
CA CYS A 19 -7.57 8.56 -8.29
C CYS A 19 -7.78 7.08 -8.65
N LYS A 20 -8.87 6.74 -9.35
CA LYS A 20 -9.26 5.35 -9.64
C LYS A 20 -8.13 4.52 -10.28
N ASN A 21 -7.34 5.13 -11.16
CA ASN A 21 -6.27 4.46 -11.90
C ASN A 21 -4.86 4.80 -11.37
N VAL A 22 -4.74 5.51 -10.25
CA VAL A 22 -3.43 5.85 -9.69
C VAL A 22 -2.79 4.57 -9.13
N PRO A 23 -1.56 4.20 -9.54
CA PRO A 23 -0.86 3.07 -8.95
C PRO A 23 -0.58 3.31 -7.46
N ILE A 24 -0.78 2.28 -6.63
CA ILE A 24 -0.54 2.35 -5.18
C ILE A 24 0.53 1.31 -4.84
N ILE A 25 1.65 1.75 -4.27
CA ILE A 25 2.71 0.89 -3.74
C ILE A 25 2.70 1.02 -2.22
N PHE A 26 2.63 -0.11 -1.52
CA PHE A 26 2.69 -0.11 -0.06
C PHE A 26 4.12 -0.18 0.45
N LEU A 27 4.47 0.71 1.38
CA LEU A 27 5.73 0.66 2.11
C LEU A 27 5.54 -0.02 3.45
N THR A 28 6.15 -1.19 3.65
CA THR A 28 5.95 -1.98 4.88
C THR A 28 7.25 -2.27 5.63
N ALA A 29 7.12 -2.24 6.96
CA ALA A 29 8.11 -2.69 7.94
C ALA A 29 7.87 -4.12 8.41
N ILE A 30 6.60 -4.52 8.33
CA ILE A 30 6.05 -5.66 9.05
C ILE A 30 6.10 -6.83 8.10
N SER A 31 6.63 -7.92 8.65
CA SER A 31 6.77 -9.29 8.17
C SER A 31 6.03 -9.62 6.86
N LYS A 32 6.66 -10.48 6.02
CA LYS A 32 6.10 -11.08 4.80
C LYS A 32 4.87 -11.99 5.06
N GLU A 33 4.12 -11.75 6.12
CA GLU A 33 2.87 -12.41 6.41
C GLU A 33 1.92 -12.19 5.24
N ARG A 34 1.57 -13.29 4.57
CA ARG A 34 0.76 -13.29 3.34
C ARG A 34 -0.52 -12.49 3.50
N GLU A 35 -1.13 -12.49 4.69
CA GLU A 35 -2.37 -11.78 4.98
C GLU A 35 -2.29 -10.28 4.67
N HIS A 36 -1.18 -9.63 5.02
CA HIS A 36 -0.95 -8.21 4.73
C HIS A 36 -0.79 -7.96 3.22
N LEU A 37 -0.10 -8.86 2.53
CA LEU A 37 0.05 -8.79 1.07
C LEU A 37 -1.30 -8.94 0.37
N PHE A 38 -2.10 -9.94 0.74
CA PHE A 38 -3.42 -10.18 0.19
C PHE A 38 -4.34 -8.97 0.38
N ARG A 39 -4.42 -8.44 1.61
CA ARG A 39 -5.26 -7.28 1.92
C ARG A 39 -4.86 -6.04 1.11
N GLY A 40 -3.57 -5.82 0.87
CA GLY A 40 -3.11 -4.70 0.05
C GLY A 40 -3.44 -4.87 -1.43
N TYR A 41 -3.33 -6.08 -1.98
CA TYR A 41 -3.77 -6.34 -3.35
C TYR A 41 -5.29 -6.18 -3.52
N GLU A 42 -6.09 -6.59 -2.53
CA GLU A 42 -7.56 -6.41 -2.56
C GLU A 42 -7.99 -4.93 -2.60
N VAL A 43 -7.25 -4.03 -1.94
CA VAL A 43 -7.50 -2.58 -2.00
C VAL A 43 -6.90 -1.92 -3.25
N GLY A 44 -6.30 -2.71 -4.14
CA GLY A 44 -5.77 -2.28 -5.43
C GLY A 44 -4.32 -1.80 -5.37
N ALA A 45 -3.49 -2.32 -4.48
CA ALA A 45 -2.05 -2.14 -4.58
C ALA A 45 -1.50 -2.84 -5.81
N VAL A 46 -0.48 -2.24 -6.42
CA VAL A 46 0.27 -2.87 -7.52
C VAL A 46 1.51 -3.59 -7.01
N ASP A 47 2.10 -3.14 -5.89
CA ASP A 47 3.28 -3.76 -5.32
C ASP A 47 3.52 -3.35 -3.85
N PHE A 48 4.50 -3.99 -3.22
CA PHE A 48 4.99 -3.72 -1.87
C PHE A 48 6.50 -3.49 -1.88
N MET A 49 6.95 -2.46 -1.20
CA MET A 49 8.36 -2.16 -0.98
C MET A 49 8.67 -2.22 0.52
N PHE A 50 9.77 -2.90 0.86
CA PHE A 50 10.15 -3.18 2.24
C PHE A 50 11.17 -2.16 2.72
N LYS A 51 11.00 -1.67 3.96
CA LYS A 51 12.00 -0.80 4.58
C LYS A 51 13.09 -1.62 5.31
N PRO A 52 14.33 -1.12 5.41
CA PRO A 52 14.83 0.11 4.79
C PRO A 52 14.96 -0.02 3.27
N ILE A 53 14.64 1.04 2.54
CA ILE A 53 14.92 1.11 1.11
C ILE A 53 16.37 1.56 1.00
N GLU A 54 17.21 0.75 0.37
CA GLU A 54 18.53 1.19 -0.05
C GLU A 54 18.35 2.05 -1.31
N PRO A 55 18.68 3.35 -1.26
CA PRO A 55 18.72 4.13 -2.49
C PRO A 55 19.82 3.55 -3.39
N ASP A 56 19.51 3.30 -4.66
CA ASP A 56 20.54 2.99 -5.65
C ASP A 56 21.58 4.13 -5.63
N VAL A 57 22.86 3.75 -5.44
CA VAL A 57 24.01 4.66 -5.28
C VAL A 57 24.21 5.54 -6.51
#